data_AF-A0AAY4DC09-F1
#
_entry.id   AF-A0AAY4DC09-F1
#
_cell.length_a   1.000
_cell.length_b   1.000
_cell.length_c   1.000
_cell.angle_alpha   90.00
_cell.angle_beta   90.00
_cell.angle_gamma   90.00
#
_symmetry.space_group_name_H-M   'P 1'
#
loop_
_entity.id
_entity.type
_entity.pdbx_description
1 polymer ?
#
loop_
_entity_poly.entity_id
_entity_poly.type
_entity_poly.pdbx_seq_one_letter_code
_entity_poly.pdbx_strand_id
1 'polypeptide(L)'
;KNPTQETCLVFIVSGESEARLTNLLFIYLFIFTFMAALFTITLVKSNPVPGACNIEFDLDIDPNIHLRYNLFETTITFAPANVGFARGVAPPVCDEDTGPVAHWRLEYDIYQHFLPENDLSEQSLMIGVERVASTAGLEEHGKKLLTLSSGEKTSVSFTSIPGQGVIYSVVVRDPALNTSASYVPVHTYACSFASKLDGCASLGRISTKVFFTIAGMAGLFVCFFGHRFFKSELFIMGFGFTAFFCFVLVTKFTTLDYDLRLTLTTLIGVVGGAFLVLSWWRFGSVMACVIVVGLMLGFMLASVFFFTPLGDLAVFRTDAVFWVTFVCIVVVVPPFFIRWPRQGNITTCGVVGAYMVVLAVNAYVYTSLSYVTLDVLKRFINESFSRAFTSVPFQAIDFAMITAWVVLAVTGIVAQLYRERSRPFFPPSPYVMWQQERERRKTNVLDPSHHTPALPARLLARIRQLTRRSEPAGERTPLLL
;
A
#
# COMPACT_ATOMS: atom_id res chain seq x y z
N LYS A 1 -24.23 -17.36 -16.29
CA LYS A 1 -24.83 -16.88 -15.02
C LYS A 1 -23.79 -17.00 -13.91
N ASN A 2 -22.82 -16.09 -13.92
CA ASN A 2 -21.75 -15.92 -12.92
C ASN A 2 -21.56 -14.39 -12.83
N PRO A 3 -21.68 -13.73 -11.66
CA PRO A 3 -21.75 -12.27 -11.59
C PRO A 3 -20.40 -11.55 -11.75
N THR A 4 -19.35 -12.25 -12.19
CA THR A 4 -17.96 -11.77 -12.25
C THR A 4 -17.39 -11.72 -13.68
N GLN A 5 -18.24 -11.79 -14.69
CA GLN A 5 -17.83 -11.83 -16.09
C GLN A 5 -18.57 -10.73 -16.85
N GLU A 6 -17.92 -9.59 -17.04
CA GLU A 6 -18.33 -8.59 -18.03
C GLU A 6 -17.76 -9.04 -19.38
N THR A 7 -18.54 -9.80 -20.13
CA THR A 7 -18.21 -10.18 -21.51
C THR A 7 -18.59 -9.05 -22.45
N CYS A 8 -17.60 -8.36 -23.02
CA CYS A 8 -17.81 -7.57 -24.23
C CYS A 8 -18.05 -8.51 -25.40
N LEU A 9 -19.23 -8.43 -26.02
CA LEU A 9 -19.61 -9.21 -27.20
C LEU A 9 -19.27 -8.39 -28.45
N VAL A 10 -18.23 -8.79 -29.19
CA VAL A 10 -17.86 -8.18 -30.47
C VAL A 10 -18.48 -8.98 -31.63
N PHE A 11 -19.25 -8.30 -32.48
CA PHE A 11 -19.75 -8.86 -33.74
C PHE A 11 -18.82 -8.47 -34.88
N ILE A 12 -18.23 -9.45 -35.55
CA ILE A 12 -17.51 -9.24 -36.82
C ILE A 12 -18.56 -9.17 -37.94
N VAL A 13 -18.87 -7.95 -38.42
CA VAL A 13 -19.71 -7.76 -39.62
C VAL A 13 -18.80 -7.41 -40.80
N SER A 14 -18.60 -8.35 -41.72
CA SER A 14 -17.93 -8.10 -42.99
C SER A 14 -18.91 -7.50 -44.00
N GLY A 15 -18.90 -6.17 -44.14
CA GLY A 15 -19.60 -5.46 -45.22
C GLY A 15 -18.73 -5.36 -46.47
N GLU A 16 -19.28 -5.72 -47.62
CA GLU A 16 -18.66 -5.59 -48.94
C GLU A 16 -18.98 -4.20 -49.50
N SER A 17 -17.97 -3.34 -49.67
CA SER A 17 -18.09 -2.15 -50.52
C SER A 17 -16.84 -2.01 -51.37
N GLU A 18 -17.04 -1.90 -52.68
CA GLU A 18 -16.01 -1.66 -53.69
C GLU A 18 -15.25 -0.35 -53.45
N ALA A 19 -14.26 -0.36 -52.57
CA ALA A 19 -13.12 0.54 -52.55
C ALA A 19 -12.24 0.24 -51.34
N ARG A 20 -11.10 -0.44 -51.55
CA ARG A 20 -9.79 -0.39 -50.83
C ARG A 20 -9.71 -0.12 -49.30
N LEU A 21 -10.78 -0.20 -48.53
CA LEU A 21 -10.81 0.04 -47.08
C LEU A 21 -11.56 -1.10 -46.40
N THR A 22 -10.96 -1.64 -45.36
CA THR A 22 -11.54 -2.67 -44.52
C THR A 22 -11.76 -2.12 -43.12
N ASN A 23 -13.01 -1.80 -42.78
CA ASN A 23 -13.43 -1.42 -41.42
C ASN A 23 -13.71 -2.70 -40.60
N LEU A 24 -13.00 -2.95 -39.50
CA LEU A 24 -13.48 -3.86 -38.44
C LEU A 24 -14.51 -3.11 -37.62
N LEU A 25 -15.70 -3.67 -37.41
CA LEU A 25 -16.76 -3.07 -36.60
C LEU A 25 -16.68 -3.61 -35.16
N PHE A 26 -16.52 -2.75 -34.15
CA PHE A 26 -16.58 -3.10 -32.73
C PHE A 26 -17.85 -2.51 -32.13
N ILE A 27 -18.74 -3.34 -31.59
CA ILE A 27 -19.94 -2.89 -30.87
C ILE A 27 -19.67 -3.03 -29.37
N TYR A 28 -19.52 -1.92 -28.65
CA TYR A 28 -19.61 -1.93 -27.19
C TYR A 28 -21.09 -1.91 -26.79
N LEU A 29 -21.59 -2.92 -26.08
CA LEU A 29 -22.98 -2.99 -25.64
C LEU A 29 -23.07 -2.94 -24.10
N PHE A 30 -23.45 -1.79 -23.53
CA PHE A 30 -23.73 -1.65 -22.10
C PHE A 30 -25.20 -2.02 -21.83
N ILE A 31 -25.46 -3.13 -21.11
CA ILE A 31 -26.81 -3.52 -20.73
C ILE A 31 -27.16 -2.85 -19.40
N PHE A 32 -27.54 -1.57 -19.42
CA PHE A 32 -28.51 -1.02 -18.45
C PHE A 32 -29.15 0.30 -18.92
N THR A 33 -28.57 0.99 -19.91
CA THR A 33 -29.22 2.06 -20.67
C THR A 33 -28.53 2.15 -22.04
N PHE A 34 -29.26 2.06 -23.15
CA PHE A 34 -28.73 1.91 -24.52
C PHE A 34 -27.80 3.08 -24.94
N MET A 35 -26.50 2.97 -24.67
CA MET A 35 -25.45 3.57 -25.49
C MET A 35 -24.61 2.42 -26.06
N ALA A 36 -24.60 2.30 -27.39
CA ALA A 36 -23.70 1.42 -28.10
C ALA A 36 -22.68 2.28 -28.85
N ALA A 37 -21.42 2.21 -28.45
CA ALA A 37 -20.34 2.88 -29.16
C ALA A 37 -19.77 1.94 -30.22
N LEU A 38 -19.75 2.41 -31.46
CA LEU A 38 -19.24 1.67 -32.59
C LEU A 38 -17.83 2.16 -32.94
N PHE A 39 -16.81 1.37 -32.62
CA PHE A 39 -15.45 1.69 -33.04
C PHE A 39 -15.15 0.94 -34.33
N THR A 40 -14.61 1.64 -35.33
CA THR A 40 -14.13 0.98 -36.55
C THR A 40 -12.62 1.02 -36.65
N ILE A 41 -11.96 -0.14 -36.64
CA ILE A 41 -10.50 -0.21 -36.86
C ILE A 41 -10.25 -0.60 -38.31
N THR A 42 -9.63 0.31 -39.07
CA THR A 42 -9.21 0.00 -40.43
C THR A 42 -7.92 -0.82 -40.40
N LEU A 43 -7.99 -2.12 -40.72
CA LEU A 43 -6.79 -2.94 -40.87
C LEU A 43 -6.29 -2.86 -42.32
N VAL A 44 -5.02 -2.48 -42.49
CA VAL A 44 -4.30 -2.55 -43.76
C VAL A 44 -3.88 -4.01 -43.99
N LYS A 45 -3.81 -4.45 -45.25
CA LYS A 45 -3.51 -5.83 -45.67
C LYS A 45 -2.23 -6.43 -45.06
N SER A 46 -1.27 -5.60 -44.66
CA SER A 46 0.00 -5.99 -44.06
C SER A 46 -0.02 -5.99 -42.53
N ASN A 47 -1.08 -5.48 -41.88
CA ASN A 47 -1.13 -5.41 -40.43
C ASN A 47 -1.30 -6.81 -39.83
N PRO A 48 -0.64 -7.09 -38.69
CA PRO A 48 -0.87 -8.31 -37.94
C PRO A 48 -2.34 -8.44 -37.55
N VAL A 49 -2.83 -9.68 -37.43
CA VAL A 49 -4.22 -9.98 -37.10
C VAL A 49 -4.30 -10.44 -35.64
N PRO A 50 -4.82 -9.60 -34.72
CA PRO A 50 -4.94 -9.93 -33.31
C PRO A 50 -5.81 -11.17 -33.08
N GLY A 51 -5.32 -12.11 -32.27
CA GLY A 51 -6.07 -13.30 -31.86
C GLY A 51 -6.32 -14.36 -32.94
N ALA A 52 -5.69 -14.23 -34.11
CA ALA A 52 -5.88 -15.18 -35.21
C ALA A 52 -5.19 -16.55 -34.99
N CYS A 53 -4.37 -16.68 -33.95
CA CYS A 53 -3.78 -17.93 -33.51
C CYS A 53 -4.39 -18.38 -32.17
N ASN A 54 -5.72 -18.30 -32.06
CA ASN A 54 -6.43 -18.71 -30.86
C ASN A 54 -6.66 -20.22 -30.83
N ILE A 55 -6.31 -20.84 -29.72
CA ILE A 55 -6.60 -22.24 -29.38
C ILE A 55 -7.30 -22.39 -28.02
N GLU A 56 -7.42 -21.32 -27.25
CA GLU A 56 -7.89 -21.33 -25.86
C GLU A 56 -9.34 -20.83 -25.70
N PHE A 57 -9.77 -19.88 -26.53
CA PHE A 57 -11.08 -19.22 -26.41
C PHE A 57 -12.07 -19.68 -27.49
N ASP A 58 -13.36 -19.37 -27.28
CA ASP A 58 -14.46 -19.87 -28.11
C ASP A 58 -14.51 -19.29 -29.54
N LEU A 59 -13.81 -18.18 -29.82
CA LEU A 59 -13.80 -17.52 -31.12
C LEU A 59 -12.59 -17.95 -31.95
N ASP A 60 -12.78 -18.37 -33.21
CA ASP A 60 -11.66 -18.75 -34.10
C ASP A 60 -10.59 -17.64 -34.23
N ILE A 61 -11.03 -16.39 -34.27
CA ILE A 61 -10.18 -15.20 -34.18
C ILE A 61 -10.68 -14.38 -33.00
N ASP A 62 -9.92 -14.35 -31.90
CA ASP A 62 -10.31 -13.65 -30.67
C ASP A 62 -9.44 -12.41 -30.40
N PRO A 63 -9.83 -11.22 -30.89
CA PRO A 63 -9.10 -9.99 -30.63
C PRO A 63 -9.37 -9.41 -29.23
N ASN A 64 -10.16 -10.09 -28.40
CA ASN A 64 -10.55 -9.58 -27.08
C ASN A 64 -9.48 -9.88 -26.04
N ILE A 65 -9.32 -8.94 -25.10
CA ILE A 65 -8.53 -9.13 -23.90
C ILE A 65 -9.46 -9.63 -22.81
N HIS A 66 -9.21 -10.83 -22.32
CA HIS A 66 -9.94 -11.42 -21.20
C HIS A 66 -9.34 -10.94 -19.89
N LEU A 67 -10.18 -10.37 -19.03
CA LEU A 67 -9.75 -9.80 -17.76
C LEU A 67 -10.30 -10.65 -16.60
N ARG A 68 -9.43 -10.97 -15.65
CA ARG A 68 -9.79 -11.57 -14.37
C ARG A 68 -9.18 -10.76 -13.25
N TYR A 69 -9.94 -10.44 -12.22
CA TYR A 69 -9.41 -9.72 -11.06
C TYR A 69 -9.82 -10.38 -9.76
N ASN A 70 -8.96 -10.22 -8.75
CA ASN A 70 -9.26 -10.48 -7.36
C ASN A 70 -8.81 -9.27 -6.52
N LEU A 71 -8.89 -9.39 -5.19
CA LEU A 71 -8.52 -8.30 -4.26
C LEU A 71 -7.03 -7.89 -4.36
N PHE A 72 -6.16 -8.79 -4.82
CA PHE A 72 -4.72 -8.63 -4.83
C PHE A 72 -4.19 -8.27 -6.22
N GLU A 73 -4.60 -9.01 -7.24
CA GLU A 73 -4.10 -8.90 -8.61
C GLU A 73 -5.22 -8.90 -9.67
N THR A 74 -4.94 -8.22 -10.78
CA THR A 74 -5.73 -8.20 -12.00
C THR A 74 -4.88 -8.81 -13.10
N THR A 75 -5.34 -9.88 -13.70
CA THR A 75 -4.66 -10.59 -14.79
C THR A 75 -5.41 -10.36 -16.10
N ILE A 76 -4.66 -9.96 -17.12
CA ILE A 76 -5.14 -9.95 -18.50
C ILE A 76 -4.58 -11.17 -19.25
N THR A 77 -5.40 -11.74 -20.12
CA THR A 77 -5.06 -12.86 -21.00
C THR A 77 -5.60 -12.58 -22.39
N PHE A 78 -4.82 -12.83 -23.43
CA PHE A 78 -5.23 -12.59 -24.82
C PHE A 78 -4.69 -13.69 -25.73
N ALA A 79 -5.39 -13.94 -26.84
CA ALA A 79 -4.95 -14.93 -27.82
C ALA A 79 -3.77 -14.40 -28.66
N PRO A 80 -2.78 -15.24 -29.02
CA PRO A 80 -1.70 -14.86 -29.93
C PRO A 80 -2.21 -14.36 -31.28
N ALA A 81 -1.49 -13.39 -31.86
CA ALA A 81 -1.76 -12.86 -33.18
C ALA A 81 -1.09 -13.69 -34.28
N ASN A 82 -1.58 -13.51 -35.51
CA ASN A 82 -0.93 -14.03 -36.71
C ASN A 82 -0.38 -12.88 -37.57
N VAL A 83 0.55 -13.18 -38.47
CA VAL A 83 1.05 -12.20 -39.44
C VAL A 83 -0.07 -11.73 -40.38
N GLY A 84 0.06 -10.52 -40.91
CA GLY A 84 -0.94 -9.97 -41.83
C GLY A 84 -1.05 -10.78 -43.13
N PHE A 85 -2.28 -11.11 -43.53
CA PHE A 85 -2.57 -11.82 -44.77
C PHE A 85 -3.71 -11.17 -45.57
N ALA A 86 -3.74 -11.48 -46.87
CA ALA A 86 -4.75 -10.99 -47.78
C ALA A 86 -6.14 -11.56 -47.46
N ARG A 87 -7.18 -10.71 -47.48
CA ARG A 87 -8.57 -11.17 -47.37
C ARG A 87 -8.88 -12.21 -48.46
N GLY A 88 -9.50 -13.32 -48.07
CA GLY A 88 -9.86 -14.43 -48.97
C GLY A 88 -8.74 -15.43 -49.25
N VAL A 89 -7.53 -15.21 -48.71
CA VAL A 89 -6.43 -16.18 -48.72
C VAL A 89 -6.46 -16.96 -47.41
N ALA A 90 -6.09 -18.25 -47.47
CA ALA A 90 -5.98 -19.07 -46.27
C ALA A 90 -4.97 -18.45 -45.29
N PRO A 91 -5.29 -18.38 -43.98
CA PRO A 91 -4.39 -17.84 -43.00
C PRO A 91 -3.11 -18.68 -42.93
N PRO A 92 -1.94 -18.06 -42.68
CA PRO A 92 -0.71 -18.80 -42.43
C PRO A 92 -0.85 -19.65 -41.16
N VAL A 93 -0.17 -20.78 -41.14
CA VAL A 93 -0.26 -21.73 -40.02
C VAL A 93 0.46 -21.17 -38.80
N CYS A 94 -0.20 -21.19 -37.65
CA CYS A 94 0.36 -20.67 -36.40
C CYS A 94 1.53 -21.53 -35.89
N ASP A 95 1.50 -22.85 -36.09
CA ASP A 95 2.54 -23.76 -35.58
C ASP A 95 3.77 -23.92 -36.50
N GLU A 96 3.94 -23.08 -37.54
CA GLU A 96 5.16 -23.13 -38.36
C GLU A 96 6.40 -22.65 -37.57
N ASP A 97 7.53 -23.33 -37.80
CA ASP A 97 8.84 -23.04 -37.21
C ASP A 97 9.27 -21.56 -37.41
N THR A 98 10.28 -21.12 -36.67
CA THR A 98 10.87 -19.76 -36.59
C THR A 98 11.46 -19.18 -37.90
N GLY A 99 10.83 -19.44 -39.04
CA GLY A 99 11.13 -18.82 -40.33
C GLY A 99 10.69 -17.35 -40.39
N PRO A 100 11.14 -16.61 -41.41
CA PRO A 100 10.88 -15.17 -41.56
C PRO A 100 9.41 -14.81 -41.77
N VAL A 101 8.53 -15.78 -42.03
CA VAL A 101 7.09 -15.61 -42.26
C VAL A 101 6.26 -16.01 -41.03
N ALA A 102 6.91 -16.54 -39.98
CA ALA A 102 6.22 -17.07 -38.82
C ALA A 102 5.74 -15.97 -37.87
N HIS A 103 4.61 -16.24 -37.21
CA HIS A 103 4.04 -15.37 -36.17
C HIS A 103 4.97 -15.18 -34.95
N TRP A 104 5.98 -16.04 -34.78
CA TRP A 104 7.00 -15.95 -33.73
C TRP A 104 7.80 -14.64 -33.77
N ARG A 105 7.84 -13.93 -34.90
CA ARG A 105 8.51 -12.63 -35.03
C ARG A 105 7.74 -11.46 -34.39
N LEU A 106 6.47 -11.66 -34.06
CA LEU A 106 5.61 -10.61 -33.54
C LEU A 106 5.98 -10.26 -32.09
N GLU A 107 5.83 -8.99 -31.77
CA GLU A 107 6.04 -8.47 -30.42
C GLU A 107 4.74 -7.85 -29.90
N TYR A 108 4.45 -8.03 -28.62
CA TYR A 108 3.23 -7.53 -27.98
C TYR A 108 3.59 -6.46 -26.96
N ASP A 109 3.24 -5.22 -27.28
CA ASP A 109 3.40 -4.10 -26.36
C ASP A 109 2.15 -3.94 -25.51
N ILE A 110 2.33 -4.04 -24.19
CA ILE A 110 1.24 -3.91 -23.23
C ILE A 110 1.25 -2.52 -22.61
N TYR A 111 0.10 -1.89 -22.70
CA TYR A 111 -0.14 -0.55 -22.21
C TYR A 111 -1.20 -0.56 -21.10
N GLN A 112 -1.07 0.43 -20.23
CA GLN A 112 -2.02 0.73 -19.18
C GLN A 112 -2.35 2.22 -19.19
N HIS A 113 -3.63 2.55 -19.09
CA HIS A 113 -4.12 3.91 -18.94
C HIS A 113 -5.01 4.02 -17.71
N PHE A 114 -4.69 4.93 -16.80
CA PHE A 114 -5.46 5.17 -15.60
C PHE A 114 -6.53 6.23 -15.86
N LEU A 115 -7.77 5.94 -15.47
CA LEU A 115 -8.87 6.91 -15.45
C LEU A 115 -8.71 7.91 -14.28
N PRO A 116 -9.41 9.05 -14.30
CA PRO A 116 -9.39 9.99 -13.18
C PRO A 116 -9.77 9.32 -11.84
N GLU A 117 -9.03 9.63 -10.78
CA GLU A 117 -9.33 9.13 -9.42
C GLU A 117 -10.69 9.65 -8.96
N ASN A 118 -11.42 8.82 -8.20
CA ASN A 118 -12.73 9.15 -7.62
C ASN A 118 -13.84 9.47 -8.64
N ASP A 119 -13.63 9.18 -9.93
CA ASP A 119 -14.63 9.27 -10.99
C ASP A 119 -15.02 7.87 -11.47
N LEU A 120 -16.26 7.49 -11.20
CA LEU A 120 -16.85 6.21 -11.60
C LEU A 120 -17.91 6.39 -12.70
N SER A 121 -17.96 7.57 -13.35
CA SER A 121 -18.96 7.88 -14.36
C SER A 121 -18.70 7.14 -15.67
N GLU A 122 -19.78 6.81 -16.38
CA GLU A 122 -19.68 6.22 -17.72
C GLU A 122 -19.01 7.19 -18.71
N GLN A 123 -19.18 8.50 -18.52
CA GLN A 123 -18.61 9.52 -19.39
C GLN A 123 -17.09 9.54 -19.36
N SER A 124 -16.49 9.47 -18.16
CA SER A 124 -15.04 9.45 -18.01
C SER A 124 -14.43 8.18 -18.59
N LEU A 125 -15.11 7.04 -18.41
CA LEU A 125 -14.75 5.77 -19.03
C LEU A 125 -14.76 5.87 -20.56
N MET A 126 -15.85 6.38 -21.15
CA MET A 126 -15.98 6.50 -22.61
C MET A 126 -14.91 7.40 -23.22
N ILE A 127 -14.65 8.56 -22.61
CA ILE A 127 -13.56 9.46 -23.02
C ILE A 127 -12.20 8.76 -22.90
N GLY A 128 -11.99 7.98 -21.84
CA GLY A 128 -10.77 7.20 -21.64
C GLY A 128 -10.58 6.16 -22.74
N VAL A 129 -11.61 5.37 -23.03
CA VAL A 129 -11.59 4.34 -24.09
C VAL A 129 -11.35 4.98 -25.45
N GLU A 130 -12.02 6.09 -25.78
CA GLU A 130 -11.82 6.82 -27.04
C GLU A 130 -10.37 7.28 -27.21
N ARG A 131 -9.75 7.82 -26.15
CA ARG A 131 -8.34 8.26 -26.17
C ARG A 131 -7.38 7.11 -26.45
N VAL A 132 -7.67 5.91 -25.97
CA VAL A 132 -6.79 4.74 -26.14
C VAL A 132 -7.26 3.76 -27.22
N ALA A 133 -8.31 4.10 -27.98
CA ALA A 133 -8.87 3.23 -29.01
C ALA A 133 -7.95 3.08 -30.23
N SER A 134 -7.08 4.08 -30.49
CA SER A 134 -6.12 4.05 -31.59
C SER A 134 -4.71 3.79 -31.09
N THR A 135 -3.86 3.20 -31.94
CA THR A 135 -2.44 2.98 -31.61
C THR A 135 -1.71 4.29 -31.30
N ALA A 136 -1.99 5.36 -32.05
CA ALA A 136 -1.42 6.68 -31.82
C ALA A 136 -1.87 7.29 -30.47
N GLY A 137 -3.16 7.22 -30.16
CA GLY A 137 -3.69 7.71 -28.89
C GLY A 137 -3.17 6.90 -27.69
N LEU A 138 -2.93 5.60 -27.87
CA LEU A 138 -2.33 4.74 -26.85
C LEU A 138 -0.84 5.08 -26.62
N GLU A 139 -0.09 5.44 -27.65
CA GLU A 139 1.30 5.91 -27.50
C GLU A 139 1.38 7.28 -26.82
N GLU A 140 0.38 8.14 -27.00
CA GLU A 140 0.32 9.47 -26.39
C GLU A 140 -0.17 9.44 -24.92
N HIS A 141 -1.20 8.66 -24.63
CA HIS A 141 -1.89 8.67 -23.34
C HIS A 141 -1.67 7.41 -22.50
N GLY A 142 -1.24 6.31 -23.10
CA GLY A 142 -0.96 5.05 -22.43
C GLY A 142 0.48 4.96 -21.92
N LYS A 143 0.67 4.31 -20.78
CA LYS A 143 1.99 3.95 -20.29
C LYS A 143 2.36 2.56 -20.79
N LYS A 144 3.39 2.47 -21.65
CA LYS A 144 3.98 1.18 -22.03
C LYS A 144 4.64 0.54 -20.82
N LEU A 145 4.23 -0.67 -20.45
CA LEU A 145 4.74 -1.38 -19.28
C LEU A 145 5.82 -2.39 -19.64
N LEU A 146 5.58 -3.16 -20.70
CA LEU A 146 6.49 -4.21 -21.16
C LEU A 146 6.20 -4.60 -22.62
N THR A 147 7.15 -5.32 -23.21
CA THR A 147 7.03 -5.97 -24.51
C THR A 147 7.19 -7.46 -24.31
N LEU A 148 6.24 -8.27 -24.79
CA LEU A 148 6.34 -9.73 -24.84
C LEU A 148 6.75 -10.20 -26.22
N SER A 149 7.56 -11.24 -26.29
CA SER A 149 7.75 -12.01 -27.52
C SER A 149 6.61 -13.03 -27.70
N SER A 150 6.30 -13.43 -28.93
CA SER A 150 5.35 -14.53 -29.20
C SER A 150 5.67 -15.85 -28.48
N GLY A 151 6.94 -16.11 -28.13
CA GLY A 151 7.34 -17.28 -27.35
C GLY A 151 6.95 -17.23 -25.88
N GLU A 152 6.58 -16.05 -25.37
CA GLU A 152 6.22 -15.85 -23.98
C GLU A 152 4.72 -16.02 -23.75
N LYS A 153 4.34 -16.33 -22.50
CA LYS A 153 2.93 -16.48 -22.14
C LYS A 153 2.19 -15.16 -22.33
N THR A 154 1.09 -15.16 -23.09
CA THR A 154 0.20 -14.01 -23.33
C THR A 154 -0.71 -13.69 -22.14
N SER A 155 -0.13 -13.70 -20.93
CA SER A 155 -0.81 -13.46 -19.67
C SER A 155 0.04 -12.58 -18.77
N VAL A 156 -0.53 -11.46 -18.32
CA VAL A 156 0.16 -10.48 -17.48
C VAL A 156 -0.70 -10.10 -16.29
N SER A 157 -0.09 -10.08 -15.10
CA SER A 157 -0.72 -9.66 -13.85
C SER A 157 -0.30 -8.24 -13.45
N PHE A 158 -1.23 -7.50 -12.87
CA PHE A 158 -1.09 -6.16 -12.32
C PHE A 158 -1.63 -6.12 -10.89
N THR A 159 -1.19 -5.16 -10.08
CA THR A 159 -1.79 -4.92 -8.76
C THR A 159 -3.25 -4.47 -8.91
N SER A 160 -4.18 -5.10 -8.17
CA SER A 160 -5.58 -4.66 -8.14
C SER A 160 -5.74 -3.44 -7.24
N ILE A 161 -6.37 -2.39 -7.76
CA ILE A 161 -6.57 -1.15 -7.02
C ILE A 161 -8.09 -0.87 -6.98
N PRO A 162 -8.82 -1.37 -5.97
CA PRO A 162 -10.28 -1.32 -5.95
C PRO A 162 -10.80 0.11 -5.98
N GLY A 163 -11.65 0.43 -6.96
CA GLY A 163 -12.21 1.75 -7.16
C GLY A 163 -11.43 2.64 -8.13
N GLN A 164 -10.21 2.25 -8.53
CA GLN A 164 -9.47 2.93 -9.60
C GLN A 164 -9.84 2.35 -10.95
N GLY A 165 -10.31 3.20 -11.86
CA GLY A 165 -10.52 2.81 -13.24
C GLY A 165 -9.18 2.64 -13.98
N VAL A 166 -9.01 1.49 -14.63
CA VAL A 166 -7.84 1.16 -15.44
C VAL A 166 -8.28 0.56 -16.76
N ILE A 167 -7.69 1.04 -17.86
CA ILE A 167 -7.85 0.46 -19.20
C ILE A 167 -6.54 -0.23 -19.57
N TYR A 168 -6.65 -1.49 -19.96
CA TYR A 168 -5.55 -2.29 -20.49
C TYR A 168 -5.70 -2.43 -22.00
N SER A 169 -4.57 -2.30 -22.70
CA SER A 169 -4.53 -2.39 -24.15
C SER A 169 -3.26 -3.13 -24.57
N VAL A 170 -3.38 -3.91 -25.64
CA VAL A 170 -2.27 -4.68 -26.21
C VAL A 170 -2.13 -4.28 -27.66
N VAL A 171 -0.91 -3.93 -28.08
CA VAL A 171 -0.59 -3.64 -29.48
C VAL A 171 0.40 -4.68 -29.95
N VAL A 172 0.01 -5.45 -30.97
CA VAL A 172 0.92 -6.33 -31.67
C VAL A 172 1.67 -5.55 -32.74
N ARG A 173 2.99 -5.74 -32.79
CA ARG A 173 3.90 -5.11 -33.73
C ARG A 173 4.60 -6.18 -34.55
N ASP A 174 4.72 -5.92 -35.84
CA ASP A 174 5.53 -6.70 -36.76
C ASP A 174 6.84 -5.93 -37.04
N PRO A 175 7.98 -6.33 -36.46
CA PRO A 175 9.25 -5.64 -36.66
C PRO A 175 9.79 -5.77 -38.09
N ALA A 176 9.35 -6.76 -38.88
CA ALA A 176 9.81 -6.93 -40.25
C ALA A 176 9.10 -5.97 -41.22
N LEU A 177 7.82 -5.69 -40.97
CA LEU A 177 6.98 -4.85 -41.84
C LEU A 177 6.73 -3.44 -41.24
N ASN A 178 7.17 -3.18 -40.01
CA ASN A 178 6.89 -1.95 -39.25
C ASN A 178 5.39 -1.61 -39.20
N THR A 179 4.55 -2.63 -39.12
CA THR A 179 3.09 -2.51 -38.99
C THR A 179 2.64 -2.89 -37.60
N SER A 180 1.59 -2.26 -37.11
CA SER A 180 1.00 -2.58 -35.81
C SER A 180 -0.52 -2.69 -35.88
N ALA A 181 -1.08 -3.46 -34.96
CA ALA A 181 -2.51 -3.57 -34.76
C ALA A 181 -2.82 -3.63 -33.26
N SER A 182 -3.94 -3.04 -32.86
CA SER A 182 -4.40 -3.07 -31.47
C SER A 182 -5.40 -4.20 -31.26
N TYR A 183 -5.30 -4.86 -30.11
CA TYR A 183 -6.39 -5.65 -29.53
C TYR A 183 -7.50 -4.73 -29.01
N VAL A 184 -8.65 -5.33 -28.70
CA VAL A 184 -9.77 -4.61 -28.10
C VAL A 184 -9.40 -4.22 -26.66
N PRO A 185 -9.42 -2.91 -26.31
CA PRO A 185 -9.10 -2.49 -24.96
C PRO A 185 -10.16 -2.99 -23.96
N VAL A 186 -9.70 -3.40 -22.79
CA VAL A 186 -10.57 -3.84 -21.69
C VAL A 186 -10.37 -2.93 -20.49
N HIS A 187 -11.41 -2.70 -19.71
CA HIS A 187 -11.35 -1.85 -18.52
C HIS A 187 -11.79 -2.61 -17.27
N THR A 188 -11.38 -2.12 -16.11
CA THR A 188 -11.85 -2.61 -14.81
C THR A 188 -11.67 -1.54 -13.75
N TYR A 189 -12.49 -1.63 -12.70
CA TYR A 189 -12.33 -0.89 -11.44
C TYR A 189 -11.85 -1.80 -10.29
N ALA A 190 -11.53 -3.07 -10.58
CA ALA A 190 -11.19 -4.11 -9.61
C ALA A 190 -12.23 -4.28 -8.47
N CYS A 191 -13.48 -3.90 -8.74
CA CYS A 191 -14.64 -4.00 -7.84
C CYS A 191 -15.92 -4.13 -8.66
N SER A 192 -17.02 -4.53 -8.01
CA SER A 192 -18.33 -4.65 -8.66
C SER A 192 -19.19 -3.42 -8.42
N PHE A 193 -19.87 -2.92 -9.45
CA PHE A 193 -20.90 -1.87 -9.31
C PHE A 193 -22.24 -2.42 -8.81
N ALA A 194 -22.51 -3.71 -8.98
CA ALA A 194 -23.78 -4.35 -8.60
C ALA A 194 -23.83 -4.78 -7.13
N SER A 195 -22.68 -4.90 -6.47
CA SER A 195 -22.59 -5.32 -5.06
C SER A 195 -23.09 -4.21 -4.13
N LYS A 196 -24.06 -4.54 -3.26
CA LYS A 196 -24.62 -3.60 -2.27
C LYS A 196 -23.79 -3.49 -0.98
N LEU A 197 -22.98 -4.50 -0.65
CA LEU A 197 -22.14 -4.52 0.56
C LEU A 197 -20.69 -4.08 0.31
N ASP A 198 -20.09 -4.53 -0.80
CA ASP A 198 -18.70 -4.27 -1.17
C ASP A 198 -18.63 -3.74 -2.63
N GLY A 199 -19.43 -2.71 -2.90
CA GLY A 199 -19.49 -2.07 -4.23
C GLY A 199 -18.42 -1.01 -4.45
N CYS A 200 -18.15 -0.67 -5.71
CA CYS A 200 -17.20 0.39 -6.07
C CYS A 200 -17.55 1.77 -5.50
N ALA A 201 -18.82 2.04 -5.17
CA ALA A 201 -19.23 3.30 -4.54
C ALA A 201 -19.04 3.30 -3.00
N SER A 202 -18.80 2.13 -2.40
CA SER A 202 -18.62 1.94 -0.96
C SER A 202 -17.13 1.81 -0.63
N LEU A 203 -16.31 2.75 -1.13
CA LEU A 203 -14.88 2.73 -0.80
C LEU A 203 -14.69 2.95 0.71
N GLY A 204 -14.25 1.86 1.36
CA GLY A 204 -13.87 1.77 2.75
C GLY A 204 -15.03 1.38 3.68
N ARG A 205 -14.93 0.20 4.30
CA ARG A 205 -15.78 -0.19 5.44
C ARG A 205 -15.66 0.86 6.55
N ILE A 206 -16.77 1.10 7.27
CA ILE A 206 -16.81 2.07 8.37
C ILE A 206 -15.74 1.73 9.42
N SER A 207 -15.52 0.45 9.69
CA SER A 207 -14.47 -0.05 10.60
C SER A 207 -13.07 0.44 10.21
N THR A 208 -12.73 0.37 8.92
CA THR A 208 -11.45 0.85 8.37
C THR A 208 -11.31 2.37 8.52
N LYS A 209 -12.37 3.14 8.25
CA LYS A 209 -12.37 4.60 8.41
C LYS A 209 -12.17 5.01 9.87
N VAL A 210 -12.88 4.36 10.79
CA VAL A 210 -12.72 4.61 12.24
C VAL A 210 -11.32 4.24 12.71
N PHE A 211 -10.77 3.11 12.25
CA PHE A 211 -9.42 2.70 12.63
C PHE A 211 -8.36 3.71 12.16
N PHE A 212 -8.35 4.05 10.87
CA PHE A 212 -7.33 4.95 10.32
C PHE A 212 -7.48 6.39 10.80
N THR A 213 -8.68 6.86 11.14
CA THR A 213 -8.84 8.19 11.78
C THR A 213 -8.21 8.25 13.17
N ILE A 214 -8.48 7.25 14.02
CA ILE A 214 -7.87 7.17 15.35
C ILE A 214 -6.34 7.06 15.21
N ALA A 215 -5.88 6.23 14.29
CA ALA A 215 -4.46 6.04 14.04
C ALA A 215 -3.78 7.30 13.45
N GLY A 216 -4.48 8.07 12.61
CA GLY A 216 -4.03 9.36 12.10
C GLY A 216 -3.93 10.44 13.16
N MET A 217 -4.91 10.53 14.07
CA MET A 217 -4.84 11.44 15.22
C MET A 217 -3.65 11.08 16.14
N ALA A 218 -3.46 9.79 16.41
CA ALA A 218 -2.31 9.30 17.17
C ALA A 218 -0.99 9.58 16.44
N GLY A 219 -0.96 9.41 15.11
CA GLY A 219 0.18 9.71 14.25
C GLY A 219 0.56 11.19 14.24
N LEU A 220 -0.43 12.09 14.16
CA LEU A 220 -0.22 13.53 14.25
C LEU A 220 0.36 13.92 15.61
N PHE A 221 -0.15 13.33 16.70
CA PHE A 221 0.40 13.53 18.04
C PHE A 221 1.86 13.07 18.12
N VAL A 222 2.17 11.87 17.60
CA VAL A 222 3.55 11.34 17.57
C VAL A 222 4.46 12.20 16.69
N CYS A 223 3.96 12.72 15.57
CA CYS A 223 4.72 13.57 14.65
C CYS A 223 5.23 14.87 15.30
N PHE A 224 4.48 15.48 16.22
CA PHE A 224 4.88 16.74 16.87
C PHE A 224 5.34 16.60 18.32
N PHE A 225 4.91 15.55 19.03
CA PHE A 225 5.11 15.40 20.46
C PHE A 225 5.67 14.02 20.88
N GLY A 226 5.96 13.13 19.92
CA GLY A 226 6.39 11.75 20.18
C GLY A 226 7.56 11.66 21.16
N HIS A 227 8.69 12.27 20.79
CA HIS A 227 9.90 12.20 21.63
C HIS A 227 9.72 12.81 23.03
N ARG A 228 8.89 13.85 23.16
CA ARG A 228 8.56 14.48 24.46
C ARG A 228 7.78 13.52 25.35
N PHE A 229 6.79 12.83 24.77
CA PHE A 229 5.96 11.85 25.46
C PHE A 229 6.38 10.43 25.08
N PHE A 230 7.64 10.10 25.40
CA PHE A 230 8.27 8.83 25.02
C PHE A 230 7.44 7.59 25.38
N LYS A 231 6.70 7.59 26.51
CA LYS A 231 5.79 6.48 26.86
C LYS A 231 4.67 6.28 25.83
N SER A 232 4.04 7.36 25.39
CA SER A 232 2.97 7.33 24.40
C SER A 232 3.51 6.95 23.03
N GLU A 233 4.69 7.45 22.68
CA GLU A 233 5.40 7.07 21.46
C GLU A 233 5.69 5.57 21.41
N LEU A 234 6.30 5.00 22.46
CA LEU A 234 6.58 3.57 22.55
C LEU A 234 5.31 2.72 22.43
N PHE A 235 4.21 3.18 23.04
CA PHE A 235 2.93 2.50 22.93
C PHE A 235 2.43 2.49 21.47
N ILE A 236 2.45 3.64 20.79
CA ILE A 236 1.93 3.77 19.41
C ILE A 236 2.81 3.03 18.40
N MET A 237 4.14 3.18 18.51
CA MET A 237 5.09 2.46 17.64
C MET A 237 5.02 0.96 17.87
N GLY A 238 4.92 0.53 19.13
CA GLY A 238 4.76 -0.87 19.49
C GLY A 238 3.44 -1.45 19.01
N PHE A 239 2.34 -0.69 19.14
CA PHE A 239 1.04 -1.02 18.58
C PHE A 239 1.13 -1.21 17.07
N GLY A 240 1.72 -0.26 16.35
CA GLY A 240 1.85 -0.34 14.89
C GLY A 240 2.67 -1.55 14.44
N PHE A 241 3.81 -1.79 15.09
CA PHE A 241 4.69 -2.92 14.80
C PHE A 241 3.97 -4.26 14.99
N THR A 242 3.40 -4.51 16.18
CA THR A 242 2.74 -5.80 16.43
C THR A 242 1.41 -5.94 15.68
N ALA A 243 0.65 -4.87 15.48
CA ALA A 243 -0.58 -4.90 14.70
C ALA A 243 -0.30 -5.27 13.24
N PHE A 244 0.77 -4.74 12.63
CA PHE A 244 1.15 -5.09 11.26
C PHE A 244 1.48 -6.59 11.11
N PHE A 245 2.38 -7.12 11.94
CA PHE A 245 2.72 -8.55 11.89
C PHE A 245 1.53 -9.44 12.23
N CYS A 246 0.73 -9.06 13.22
CA CYS A 246 -0.49 -9.79 13.56
C CYS A 246 -1.48 -9.80 12.39
N PHE A 247 -1.68 -8.67 11.71
CA PHE A 247 -2.57 -8.58 10.57
C PHE A 247 -2.11 -9.50 9.43
N VAL A 248 -0.81 -9.55 9.16
CA VAL A 248 -0.22 -10.48 8.18
C VAL A 248 -0.48 -11.93 8.58
N LEU A 249 -0.14 -12.32 9.81
CA LEU A 249 -0.27 -13.70 10.28
C LEU A 249 -1.73 -14.16 10.31
N VAL A 250 -2.63 -13.34 10.85
CA VAL A 250 -4.06 -13.65 10.91
C VAL A 250 -4.63 -13.77 9.50
N THR A 251 -4.26 -12.87 8.58
CA THR A 251 -4.72 -12.97 7.18
C THR A 251 -4.22 -14.22 6.48
N LYS A 252 -2.96 -14.62 6.73
CA LYS A 252 -2.36 -15.77 6.05
C LYS A 252 -2.88 -17.10 6.57
N PHE A 253 -3.08 -17.21 7.89
CA PHE A 253 -3.36 -18.50 8.53
C PHE A 253 -4.83 -18.69 8.94
N THR A 254 -5.67 -17.66 8.84
CA THR A 254 -7.08 -17.75 9.26
C THR A 254 -8.02 -17.16 8.21
N THR A 255 -9.21 -17.75 8.10
CA THR A 255 -10.30 -17.29 7.24
C THR A 255 -11.32 -16.46 8.00
N LEU A 256 -10.85 -15.57 8.87
CA LEU A 256 -11.70 -14.67 9.64
C LEU A 256 -12.25 -13.55 8.75
N ASP A 257 -13.48 -13.12 9.05
CA ASP A 257 -14.04 -11.92 8.44
C ASP A 257 -13.19 -10.68 8.75
N TYR A 258 -13.23 -9.68 7.87
CA TYR A 258 -12.38 -8.49 7.93
C TYR A 258 -12.52 -7.75 9.26
N ASP A 259 -13.74 -7.60 9.79
CA ASP A 259 -13.97 -6.84 11.02
C ASP A 259 -13.45 -7.59 12.26
N LEU A 260 -13.61 -8.92 12.29
CA LEU A 260 -13.03 -9.79 13.32
C LEU A 260 -11.50 -9.79 13.26
N ARG A 261 -10.94 -9.79 12.05
CA ARG A 261 -9.49 -9.66 11.88
C ARG A 261 -8.98 -8.31 12.38
N LEU A 262 -9.64 -7.21 12.00
CA LEU A 262 -9.23 -5.87 12.42
C LEU A 262 -9.30 -5.72 13.95
N THR A 263 -10.37 -6.22 14.57
CA THR A 263 -10.49 -6.22 16.05
C THR A 263 -9.43 -7.08 16.75
N LEU A 264 -9.10 -8.26 16.22
CA LEU A 264 -8.02 -9.08 16.80
C LEU A 264 -6.66 -8.39 16.68
N THR A 265 -6.39 -7.74 15.54
CA THR A 265 -5.12 -7.03 15.31
C THR A 265 -4.98 -5.80 16.20
N THR A 266 -6.08 -5.09 16.49
CA THR A 266 -6.05 -3.96 17.42
C THR A 266 -5.79 -4.43 18.85
N LEU A 267 -6.42 -5.54 19.29
CA LEU A 267 -6.19 -6.11 20.63
C LEU A 267 -4.73 -6.55 20.82
N ILE A 268 -4.17 -7.28 19.86
CA ILE A 268 -2.77 -7.72 19.89
C ILE A 268 -1.81 -6.52 19.73
N GLY A 269 -2.20 -5.52 18.95
CA GLY A 269 -1.54 -4.22 18.89
C GLY A 269 -1.41 -3.58 20.28
N VAL A 270 -2.50 -3.47 21.03
CA VAL A 270 -2.50 -2.89 22.39
C VAL A 270 -1.57 -3.67 23.32
N VAL A 271 -1.60 -5.01 23.26
CA VAL A 271 -0.69 -5.87 24.04
C VAL A 271 0.77 -5.61 23.67
N GLY A 272 1.09 -5.48 22.38
CA GLY A 272 2.44 -5.19 21.92
C GLY A 272 2.95 -3.80 22.32
N GLY A 273 2.10 -2.77 22.20
CA GLY A 273 2.38 -1.43 22.70
C GLY A 273 2.63 -1.40 24.21
N ALA A 274 1.77 -2.06 24.98
CA ALA A 274 1.96 -2.20 26.43
C ALA A 274 3.25 -2.95 26.77
N PHE A 275 3.56 -4.04 26.05
CA PHE A 275 4.78 -4.81 26.24
C PHE A 275 6.04 -3.97 26.02
N LEU A 276 6.08 -3.15 24.97
CA LEU A 276 7.22 -2.26 24.71
C LEU A 276 7.39 -1.19 25.79
N VAL A 277 6.29 -0.59 26.25
CA VAL A 277 6.33 0.37 27.36
C VAL A 277 6.80 -0.30 28.65
N LEU A 278 6.31 -1.50 28.96
CA LEU A 278 6.70 -2.28 30.15
C LEU A 278 8.16 -2.70 30.08
N SER A 279 8.64 -3.12 28.92
CA SER A 279 10.04 -3.48 28.69
C SER A 279 10.96 -2.29 28.95
N TRP A 280 10.64 -1.12 28.40
CA TRP A 280 11.37 0.11 28.70
C TRP A 280 11.28 0.47 30.19
N TRP A 281 10.10 0.39 30.78
CA TRP A 281 9.89 0.71 32.19
C TRP A 281 10.72 -0.20 33.11
N ARG A 282 10.79 -1.50 32.81
CA ARG A 282 11.44 -2.52 33.64
C ARG A 282 12.96 -2.62 33.45
N PHE A 283 13.43 -2.51 32.21
CA PHE A 283 14.84 -2.70 31.87
C PHE A 283 15.59 -1.39 31.65
N GLY A 284 14.87 -0.28 31.40
CA GLY A 284 15.49 1.00 31.04
C GLY A 284 16.32 0.95 29.76
N SER A 285 16.21 -0.13 28.97
CA SER A 285 17.02 -0.33 27.77
C SER A 285 16.47 0.50 26.63
N VAL A 286 17.04 1.69 26.44
CA VAL A 286 16.75 2.57 25.30
C VAL A 286 17.11 1.90 23.97
N MET A 287 18.10 1.00 23.96
CA MET A 287 18.57 0.33 22.74
C MET A 287 17.51 -0.58 22.12
N ALA A 288 16.77 -1.35 22.92
CA ALA A 288 15.70 -2.20 22.41
C ALA A 288 14.59 -1.38 21.74
N CYS A 289 14.25 -0.23 22.31
CA CYS A 289 13.29 0.70 21.74
C CYS A 289 13.78 1.29 20.41
N VAL A 290 15.03 1.76 20.37
CA VAL A 290 15.63 2.33 19.15
C VAL A 290 15.69 1.31 18.02
N ILE A 291 15.91 0.02 18.33
CA ILE A 291 15.86 -1.04 17.32
C ILE A 291 14.46 -1.16 16.72
N VAL A 292 13.40 -1.27 17.52
CA VAL A 292 12.03 -1.40 17.00
C VAL A 292 11.62 -0.18 16.18
N VAL A 293 11.90 1.02 16.69
CA VAL A 293 11.61 2.27 15.99
C VAL A 293 12.43 2.37 14.70
N GLY A 294 13.71 1.99 14.73
CA GLY A 294 14.56 1.93 13.54
C GLY A 294 14.08 0.92 12.50
N LEU A 295 13.54 -0.23 12.91
CA LEU A 295 12.96 -1.22 12.00
C LEU A 295 11.68 -0.68 11.33
N MET A 296 10.85 0.08 12.05
CA MET A 296 9.67 0.73 11.47
C MET A 296 10.05 1.77 10.41
N LEU A 297 11.08 2.60 10.69
CA LEU A 297 11.60 3.53 9.70
C LEU A 297 12.23 2.79 8.50
N GLY A 298 12.98 1.73 8.76
CA GLY A 298 13.57 0.88 7.73
C GLY A 298 12.50 0.23 6.83
N PHE A 299 11.43 -0.27 7.42
CA PHE A 299 10.27 -0.79 6.70
C PHE A 299 9.66 0.28 5.80
N MET A 300 9.48 1.50 6.31
CA MET A 300 8.93 2.61 5.53
C MET A 300 9.84 3.00 4.36
N LEU A 301 11.15 3.10 4.60
CA LEU A 301 12.13 3.42 3.55
C LEU A 301 12.20 2.32 2.48
N ALA A 302 12.20 1.05 2.88
CA ALA A 302 12.16 -0.07 1.94
C ALA A 302 10.86 -0.06 1.12
N SER A 303 9.72 0.19 1.76
CA SER A 303 8.42 0.30 1.10
C SER A 303 8.40 1.42 0.06
N VAL A 304 8.91 2.61 0.41
CA VAL A 304 9.04 3.73 -0.52
C VAL A 304 9.98 3.39 -1.68
N PHE A 305 11.12 2.73 -1.43
CA PHE A 305 12.06 2.33 -2.47
C PHE A 305 11.38 1.43 -3.52
N PHE A 306 10.64 0.41 -3.09
CA PHE A 306 9.93 -0.50 -4.00
C PHE A 306 8.68 0.10 -4.64
N PHE A 307 8.10 1.14 -4.06
CA PHE A 307 7.01 1.89 -4.67
C PHE A 307 7.49 2.78 -5.85
N THR A 308 8.79 3.06 -5.94
CA THR A 308 9.34 3.75 -7.13
C THR A 308 9.43 2.81 -8.33
N PRO A 309 9.59 3.33 -9.57
CA PRO A 309 9.79 2.50 -10.76
C PRO A 309 10.96 1.51 -10.69
N LEU A 310 11.88 1.69 -9.73
CA LEU A 310 12.95 0.73 -9.45
C LEU A 310 12.41 -0.62 -8.95
N GLY A 311 11.26 -0.64 -8.28
CA GLY A 311 10.64 -1.87 -7.78
C GLY A 311 10.06 -2.77 -8.87
N ASP A 312 9.70 -2.20 -10.04
CA ASP A 312 9.11 -2.93 -11.17
C ASP A 312 10.17 -3.62 -12.07
N LEU A 313 11.45 -3.48 -11.75
CA LEU A 313 12.53 -4.13 -12.49
C LEU A 313 12.37 -5.65 -12.46
N ALA A 314 12.69 -6.31 -13.58
CA ALA A 314 12.55 -7.77 -13.73
C ALA A 314 13.29 -8.56 -12.63
N VAL A 315 14.39 -8.02 -12.10
CA VAL A 315 15.19 -8.62 -11.02
C VAL A 315 14.39 -8.78 -9.71
N PHE A 316 13.45 -7.88 -9.42
CA PHE A 316 12.65 -7.90 -8.19
C PHE A 316 11.35 -8.72 -8.29
N ARG A 317 11.08 -9.30 -9.48
CA ARG A 317 9.98 -10.27 -9.65
C ARG A 317 10.28 -11.61 -8.99
N THR A 318 11.56 -11.92 -8.74
CA THR A 318 11.93 -13.10 -7.94
C THR A 318 11.78 -12.80 -6.44
N ASP A 319 10.97 -13.59 -5.74
CA ASP A 319 10.70 -13.40 -4.31
C ASP A 319 11.95 -13.42 -3.44
N ALA A 320 12.89 -14.32 -3.72
CA ALA A 320 14.14 -14.38 -2.97
C ALA A 320 14.91 -13.06 -3.04
N VAL A 321 15.04 -12.47 -4.23
CA VAL A 321 15.79 -11.22 -4.43
C VAL A 321 15.07 -10.05 -3.79
N PHE A 322 13.75 -9.96 -3.98
CA PHE A 322 12.94 -8.92 -3.33
C PHE A 322 13.03 -8.97 -1.81
N TRP A 323 12.78 -10.14 -1.19
CA TRP A 323 12.76 -10.24 0.27
C TRP A 323 14.13 -10.04 0.89
N VAL A 324 15.20 -10.54 0.26
CA VAL A 324 16.58 -10.31 0.74
C VAL A 324 16.90 -8.81 0.69
N THR A 325 16.65 -8.15 -0.44
CA THR A 325 16.94 -6.72 -0.59
C THR A 325 16.07 -5.85 0.33
N PHE A 326 14.78 -6.18 0.46
CA PHE A 326 13.86 -5.55 1.40
C PHE A 326 14.38 -5.66 2.84
N VAL A 327 14.68 -6.88 3.32
CA VAL A 327 15.18 -7.12 4.67
C VAL A 327 16.53 -6.44 4.89
N CYS A 328 17.43 -6.43 3.91
CA CYS A 328 18.70 -5.70 4.00
C CYS A 328 18.47 -4.20 4.25
N ILE A 329 17.59 -3.54 3.50
CA ILE A 329 17.26 -2.12 3.71
C ILE A 329 16.68 -1.92 5.12
N VAL A 330 15.74 -2.77 5.53
CA VAL A 330 15.09 -2.68 6.86
C VAL A 330 16.11 -2.82 8.00
N VAL A 331 17.03 -3.78 7.91
CA VAL A 331 17.98 -4.12 8.97
C VAL A 331 19.18 -3.16 9.02
N VAL A 332 19.54 -2.50 7.92
CA VAL A 332 20.66 -1.52 7.90
C VAL A 332 20.31 -0.22 8.63
N VAL A 333 19.03 0.15 8.66
CA VAL A 333 18.56 1.41 9.25
C VAL A 333 18.74 1.49 10.78
N PRO A 334 18.34 0.49 11.60
CA PRO A 334 18.54 0.56 13.05
C PRO A 334 20.01 0.74 13.48
N PRO A 335 21.00 -0.04 12.99
CA PRO A 335 22.41 0.13 13.34
C PRO A 335 22.95 1.53 13.04
N PHE A 336 22.53 2.14 11.93
CA PHE A 336 22.89 3.52 11.60
C PHE A 336 22.44 4.50 12.69
N PHE A 337 21.22 4.33 13.20
CA PHE A 337 20.66 5.19 14.25
C PHE A 337 21.09 4.82 15.67
N ILE A 338 21.75 3.69 15.92
CA ILE A 338 22.38 3.39 17.23
C ILE A 338 23.41 4.46 17.60
N ARG A 339 24.11 5.03 16.60
CA ARG A 339 25.11 6.07 16.84
C ARG A 339 24.50 7.39 17.33
N TRP A 340 23.27 7.69 16.87
CA TRP A 340 22.52 8.91 17.16
C TRP A 340 21.04 8.59 17.46
N PRO A 341 20.75 7.93 18.59
CA PRO A 341 19.44 7.34 18.85
C PRO A 341 18.33 8.40 18.99
N ARG A 342 18.67 9.57 19.55
CA ARG A 342 17.73 10.71 19.64
C ARG A 342 17.29 11.20 18.26
N GLN A 343 18.24 11.36 17.34
CA GLN A 343 17.96 11.84 15.99
C GLN A 343 17.09 10.81 15.25
N GLY A 344 17.46 9.53 15.31
CA GLY A 344 16.69 8.44 14.71
C GLY A 344 15.26 8.31 15.24
N ASN A 345 15.08 8.52 16.55
CA ASN A 345 13.76 8.47 17.16
C ASN A 345 12.86 9.63 16.68
N ILE A 346 13.40 10.85 16.65
CA ILE A 346 12.68 12.04 16.19
C ILE A 346 12.36 11.94 14.69
N THR A 347 13.31 11.48 13.86
CA THR A 347 13.07 11.29 12.42
C THR A 347 11.99 10.25 12.17
N THR A 348 12.02 9.13 12.89
CA THR A 348 10.98 8.10 12.77
C THR A 348 9.61 8.61 13.19
N CYS A 349 9.53 9.34 14.31
CA CYS A 349 8.29 9.96 14.76
C CYS A 349 7.68 10.89 13.71
N GLY A 350 8.51 11.73 13.09
CA GLY A 350 8.06 12.66 12.05
C GLY A 350 7.60 11.94 10.78
N VAL A 351 8.42 11.03 10.24
CA VAL A 351 8.13 10.33 8.97
C VAL A 351 6.95 9.38 9.11
N VAL A 352 6.99 8.47 10.09
CA VAL A 352 5.94 7.46 10.31
C VAL A 352 4.68 8.13 10.83
N GLY A 353 4.79 9.08 11.76
CA GLY A 353 3.63 9.82 12.28
C GLY A 353 2.91 10.63 11.20
N ALA A 354 3.65 11.30 10.31
CA ALA A 354 3.05 11.99 9.17
C ALA A 354 2.42 11.02 8.16
N TYR A 355 3.02 9.84 7.92
CA TYR A 355 2.43 8.84 7.03
C TYR A 355 1.10 8.29 7.58
N MET A 356 0.96 8.11 8.89
CA MET A 356 -0.31 7.71 9.50
C MET A 356 -1.42 8.73 9.25
N VAL A 357 -1.10 10.02 9.13
CA VAL A 357 -2.06 11.07 8.73
C VAL A 357 -2.46 10.90 7.26
N VAL A 358 -1.51 10.59 6.38
CA VAL A 358 -1.79 10.29 4.97
C VAL A 358 -2.74 9.09 4.85
N LEU A 359 -2.50 8.02 5.61
CA LEU A 359 -3.40 6.86 5.65
C LEU A 359 -4.80 7.20 6.15
N ALA A 360 -4.92 8.12 7.10
CA ALA A 360 -6.21 8.61 7.57
C ALA A 360 -6.97 9.38 6.49
N VAL A 361 -6.29 10.26 5.76
CA VAL A 361 -6.89 10.99 4.63
C VAL A 361 -7.28 10.02 3.52
N ASN A 362 -6.44 9.03 3.23
CA ASN A 362 -6.71 7.98 2.23
C ASN A 362 -7.99 7.18 2.52
N ALA A 363 -8.43 7.11 3.78
CA ALA A 363 -9.68 6.44 4.14
C ALA A 363 -10.93 7.21 3.66
N TYR A 364 -10.79 8.49 3.28
CA TYR A 364 -11.88 9.36 2.81
C TYR A 364 -11.70 9.84 1.38
N VAL A 365 -10.45 10.06 0.98
CA VAL A 365 -10.07 10.48 -0.37
C VAL A 365 -9.29 9.34 -0.99
N TYR A 366 -9.63 8.96 -2.20
CA TYR A 366 -8.86 7.95 -2.91
C TYR A 366 -7.46 8.50 -3.22
N THR A 367 -6.41 7.81 -2.76
CA THR A 367 -5.02 8.18 -3.07
C THR A 367 -4.18 6.92 -3.30
N SER A 368 -3.19 7.01 -4.17
CA SER A 368 -2.24 5.92 -4.42
C SER A 368 -1.27 5.67 -3.25
N LEU A 369 -1.11 6.63 -2.32
CA LEU A 369 -0.06 6.59 -1.30
C LEU A 369 -0.22 5.49 -0.25
N SER A 370 -1.44 4.99 -0.03
CA SER A 370 -1.64 3.82 0.83
C SER A 370 -0.97 2.56 0.28
N TYR A 371 -0.77 2.49 -1.04
CA TYR A 371 -0.15 1.36 -1.71
C TYR A 371 1.35 1.23 -1.43
N VAL A 372 2.01 2.29 -0.93
CA VAL A 372 3.39 2.21 -0.41
C VAL A 372 3.54 1.05 0.56
N THR A 373 2.64 0.92 1.54
CA THR A 373 2.65 -0.19 2.50
C THR A 373 1.74 -1.35 2.10
N LEU A 374 0.66 -1.09 1.34
CA LEU A 374 -0.26 -2.17 0.95
C LEU A 374 0.35 -3.11 -0.09
N ASP A 375 1.21 -2.67 -1.00
CA ASP A 375 1.82 -3.59 -1.98
C ASP A 375 2.76 -4.59 -1.31
N VAL A 376 3.54 -4.14 -0.33
CA VAL A 376 4.34 -5.03 0.52
C VAL A 376 3.44 -6.00 1.28
N LEU A 377 2.32 -5.52 1.82
CA LEU A 377 1.33 -6.35 2.52
C LEU A 377 0.68 -7.39 1.58
N LYS A 378 0.31 -7.01 0.35
CA LYS A 378 -0.22 -7.91 -0.66
C LYS A 378 0.78 -9.00 -1.01
N ARG A 379 2.07 -8.66 -1.14
CA ARG A 379 3.13 -9.63 -1.39
C ARG A 379 3.38 -10.58 -0.22
N PHE A 380 3.17 -10.13 1.02
CA PHE A 380 3.21 -11.02 2.20
C PHE A 380 2.05 -12.04 2.22
N ILE A 381 0.87 -11.61 1.75
CA ILE A 381 -0.36 -12.41 1.82
C ILE A 381 -0.48 -13.37 0.64
N ASN A 382 -0.14 -12.91 -0.57
CA ASN A 382 -0.32 -13.67 -1.80
C ASN A 382 1.02 -14.01 -2.46
N GLU A 383 1.30 -15.31 -2.57
CA GLU A 383 2.52 -15.84 -3.18
C GLU A 383 2.57 -15.60 -4.71
N SER A 384 1.41 -15.45 -5.38
CA SER A 384 1.39 -15.14 -6.82
C SER A 384 1.67 -13.67 -7.15
N PHE A 385 1.65 -12.78 -6.14
CA PHE A 385 1.80 -11.34 -6.34
C PHE A 385 3.20 -10.93 -6.85
N SER A 386 4.19 -11.81 -6.76
CA SER A 386 5.55 -11.60 -7.28
C SER A 386 5.61 -11.32 -8.78
N ARG A 387 4.57 -11.74 -9.52
CA ARG A 387 4.44 -11.55 -10.97
C ARG A 387 3.67 -10.28 -11.35
N ALA A 388 3.06 -9.60 -10.38
CA ALA A 388 2.21 -8.45 -10.63
C ALA A 388 3.04 -7.17 -10.77
N PHE A 389 2.73 -6.36 -11.77
CA PHE A 389 3.27 -4.99 -11.87
C PHE A 389 2.61 -4.07 -10.85
N THR A 390 3.43 -3.30 -10.13
CA THR A 390 2.99 -2.38 -9.05
C THR A 390 2.85 -0.94 -9.54
N SER A 391 2.35 -0.77 -10.77
CA SER A 391 2.07 0.56 -11.31
C SER A 391 0.84 1.16 -10.63
N VAL A 392 1.00 2.39 -10.12
CA VAL A 392 -0.07 3.20 -9.54
C VAL A 392 -0.28 4.48 -10.33
N PRO A 393 -1.48 5.07 -10.32
CA PRO A 393 -1.70 6.39 -10.89
C PRO A 393 -0.95 7.43 -10.04
N PHE A 394 -0.26 8.37 -10.69
CA PHE A 394 0.23 9.59 -10.03
C PHE A 394 -0.54 10.77 -10.60
N GLN A 395 -1.64 11.13 -9.94
CA GLN A 395 -2.48 12.26 -10.29
C GLN A 395 -2.16 13.48 -9.42
N ALA A 396 -2.83 14.61 -9.70
CA ALA A 396 -2.63 15.85 -8.96
C ALA A 396 -2.86 15.70 -7.45
N ILE A 397 -3.81 14.85 -7.06
CA ILE A 397 -4.11 14.55 -5.65
C ILE A 397 -2.92 13.85 -4.98
N ASP A 398 -2.28 12.89 -5.66
CA ASP A 398 -1.09 12.22 -5.12
C ASP A 398 0.07 13.20 -4.93
N PHE A 399 0.32 14.09 -5.89
CA PHE A 399 1.35 15.12 -5.73
C PHE A 399 1.04 16.05 -4.54
N ALA A 400 -0.21 16.47 -4.38
CA ALA A 400 -0.64 17.27 -3.24
C ALA A 400 -0.43 16.51 -1.92
N MET A 401 -0.75 15.20 -1.88
CA MET A 401 -0.60 14.40 -0.67
C MET A 401 0.86 14.06 -0.35
N ILE A 402 1.73 13.85 -1.35
CA ILE A 402 3.18 13.69 -1.16
C ILE A 402 3.77 14.98 -0.58
N THR A 403 3.40 16.14 -1.14
CA THR A 403 3.89 17.43 -0.62
C THR A 403 3.41 17.65 0.82
N ALA A 404 2.14 17.36 1.13
CA ALA A 404 1.62 17.41 2.49
C ALA A 404 2.38 16.47 3.45
N TRP A 405 2.65 15.24 3.02
CA TRP A 405 3.41 14.26 3.80
C TRP A 405 4.82 14.76 4.12
N VAL A 406 5.57 15.23 3.13
CA VAL A 406 6.93 15.74 3.29
C VAL A 406 6.94 16.98 4.19
N VAL A 407 6.01 17.93 3.97
CA VAL A 407 5.91 19.14 4.80
C VAL A 407 5.57 18.78 6.25
N LEU A 408 4.61 17.88 6.49
CA LEU A 408 4.28 17.43 7.84
C LEU A 408 5.46 16.73 8.52
N ALA A 409 6.17 15.85 7.80
CA ALA A 409 7.33 15.15 8.34
C ALA A 409 8.46 16.12 8.70
N VAL A 410 8.83 17.03 7.79
CA VAL A 410 9.91 18.01 8.02
C VAL A 410 9.54 18.97 9.15
N THR A 411 8.32 19.50 9.17
CA THR A 411 7.87 20.41 10.24
C THR A 411 7.83 19.70 11.59
N GLY A 412 7.35 18.45 11.65
CA GLY A 412 7.39 17.62 12.86
C GLY A 412 8.80 17.38 13.38
N ILE A 413 9.73 16.98 12.50
CA ILE A 413 11.14 16.75 12.82
C ILE A 413 11.78 18.02 13.36
N VAL A 414 11.67 19.14 12.64
CA VAL A 414 12.27 20.42 13.03
C VAL A 414 11.69 20.90 14.36
N ALA A 415 10.38 20.81 14.56
CA ALA A 415 9.72 21.21 15.80
C ALA A 415 10.20 20.37 17.00
N GLN A 416 10.31 19.05 16.85
CA GLN A 416 10.82 18.17 17.89
C GLN A 416 12.31 18.44 18.19
N LEU A 417 13.13 18.61 17.16
CA LEU A 417 14.55 18.91 17.33
C LEU A 417 14.78 20.24 18.07
N TYR A 418 14.03 21.27 17.71
CA TYR A 418 14.12 22.59 18.32
C TYR A 418 13.71 22.56 19.80
N ARG A 419 12.54 21.96 20.11
CA ARG A 419 12.00 21.93 21.48
C ARG A 419 12.85 21.11 22.45
N GLU A 420 13.48 20.06 21.96
CA GLU A 420 14.21 19.11 22.79
C GLU A 420 15.71 19.44 22.88
N ARG A 421 16.18 20.51 22.21
CA ARG A 421 17.61 20.87 22.10
C ARG A 421 18.33 20.96 23.45
N SER A 422 17.67 21.49 24.48
CA SER A 422 18.23 21.69 25.83
C SER A 422 17.94 20.54 26.81
N ARG A 423 17.29 19.47 26.36
CA ARG A 423 16.87 18.34 27.21
C ARG A 423 17.82 17.14 27.09
N PRO A 424 17.86 16.27 28.12
CA PRO A 424 18.61 15.02 28.04
C PRO A 424 18.14 14.15 26.86
N PHE A 425 19.04 13.32 26.33
CA PHE A 425 18.83 12.55 25.11
C PHE A 425 17.59 11.64 25.13
N PHE A 426 17.28 11.05 26.29
CA PHE A 426 16.07 10.28 26.55
C PHE A 426 15.65 10.50 28.01
N PRO A 427 14.35 10.40 28.34
CA PRO A 427 13.90 10.43 29.72
C PRO A 427 14.46 9.21 30.48
N PRO A 428 14.99 9.39 31.70
CA PRO A 428 15.48 8.28 32.53
C PRO A 428 14.33 7.31 32.87
N SER A 429 14.64 6.02 33.02
CA SER A 429 13.61 5.03 33.31
C SER A 429 13.10 5.21 34.75
N PRO A 430 11.77 5.23 34.97
CA PRO A 430 11.20 5.45 36.30
C PRO A 430 11.62 4.40 37.32
N TYR A 431 11.82 3.16 36.88
CA TYR A 431 12.25 2.07 37.77
C TYR A 431 13.69 2.24 38.23
N VAL A 432 14.62 2.60 37.34
CA VAL A 432 16.02 2.85 37.73
C VAL A 432 16.11 4.07 38.62
N MET A 433 15.34 5.14 38.31
CA MET A 433 15.23 6.29 39.21
C MET A 433 14.69 5.89 40.59
N TRP A 434 13.67 5.04 40.64
CA TRP A 434 13.10 4.55 41.90
C TRP A 434 14.10 3.70 42.69
N GLN A 435 14.87 2.84 42.01
CA GLN A 435 15.93 2.05 42.64
C GLN A 435 17.04 2.96 43.20
N GLN A 436 17.52 3.91 42.41
CA GLN A 436 18.51 4.90 42.84
C GLN A 436 18.01 5.73 44.03
N GLU A 437 16.76 6.18 44.00
CA GLU A 437 16.14 6.92 45.10
C GLU A 437 15.96 6.04 46.34
N ARG A 438 15.65 4.75 46.17
CA ARG A 438 15.55 3.79 47.28
C ARG A 438 16.91 3.50 47.90
N GLU A 439 17.97 3.39 47.11
CA GLU A 439 19.34 3.24 47.59
C GLU A 439 19.80 4.53 48.29
N ARG A 440 19.53 5.70 47.69
CA ARG A 440 19.78 7.00 48.30
C ARG A 440 19.11 7.12 49.67
N ARG A 441 17.86 6.68 49.80
CA ARG A 441 17.14 6.65 51.09
C ARG A 441 17.77 5.70 52.11
N LYS A 442 18.47 4.65 51.69
CA LYS A 442 19.16 3.72 52.60
C LYS A 442 20.52 4.26 53.06
N THR A 443 21.23 5.00 52.19
CA THR A 443 22.59 5.48 52.47
C THR A 443 22.61 6.88 53.04
N ASN A 444 21.58 7.69 52.77
CA ASN A 444 21.48 9.05 53.28
C ASN A 444 20.81 9.08 54.66
N VAL A 445 21.63 9.01 55.71
CA VAL A 445 21.20 9.08 57.12
C VAL A 445 20.51 10.42 57.44
N LEU A 446 20.80 11.47 56.67
CA LEU A 446 20.19 12.81 56.80
C LEU A 446 18.86 12.93 56.04
N ASP A 447 18.37 11.87 55.42
CA ASP A 447 17.05 11.89 54.78
C ASP A 447 15.97 12.03 55.87
N PRO A 448 15.07 13.05 55.81
CA PRO A 448 14.01 13.25 56.80
C PRO A 448 13.15 12.00 57.03
N SER A 449 13.05 11.12 56.02
CA SER A 449 12.32 9.85 56.12
C SER A 449 12.91 8.88 57.14
N HIS A 450 14.22 8.92 57.43
CA HIS A 450 14.86 8.14 58.51
C HIS A 450 14.46 8.60 59.91
N HIS A 451 14.12 9.88 60.07
CA HIS A 451 13.65 10.43 61.34
C HIS A 451 12.13 10.28 61.53
N THR A 452 11.42 9.75 60.52
CA THR A 452 9.99 9.51 60.65
C THR A 452 9.73 8.17 61.36
N PRO A 453 9.09 8.15 62.54
CA PRO A 453 8.93 6.92 63.32
C PRO A 453 8.09 5.88 62.58
N ALA A 454 8.26 4.59 62.89
CA ALA A 454 7.52 3.51 62.23
C ALA A 454 5.99 3.73 62.32
N LEU A 455 5.25 3.28 61.30
CA LEU A 455 3.77 3.35 61.25
C LEU A 455 3.06 2.96 62.55
N PRO A 456 3.41 1.84 63.23
CA PRO A 456 2.81 1.49 64.51
C PRO A 456 3.08 2.54 65.60
N ALA A 457 4.28 3.13 65.64
CA ALA A 457 4.61 4.19 66.59
C ALA A 457 3.87 5.50 66.26
N ARG A 458 3.63 5.81 64.98
CA ARG A 458 2.77 6.95 64.59
C ARG A 458 1.31 6.73 64.99
N LEU A 459 0.78 5.52 64.76
CA LEU A 459 -0.57 5.14 65.17
C LEU A 459 -0.71 5.21 66.69
N LEU A 460 0.25 4.67 67.44
CA LEU A 460 0.27 4.75 68.91
C LEU A 460 0.40 6.19 69.41
N ALA A 461 1.21 7.04 68.76
CA ALA A 461 1.32 8.45 69.11
C ALA A 461 0.02 9.22 68.83
N ARG A 462 -0.67 8.91 67.72
CA ARG A 462 -1.96 9.50 67.36
C ARG A 462 -3.08 9.04 68.30
N ILE A 463 -3.08 7.76 68.68
CA ILE A 463 -4.00 7.21 69.68
C ILE A 463 -3.72 7.82 71.06
N ARG A 464 -2.45 7.99 71.46
CA ARG A 464 -2.07 8.68 72.70
C ARG A 464 -2.44 10.17 72.69
N GLN A 465 -2.40 10.84 71.55
CA GLN A 465 -2.88 12.22 71.41
C GLN A 465 -4.41 12.32 71.53
N LEU A 466 -5.15 11.28 71.10
CA LEU A 466 -6.60 11.22 71.25
C LEU A 466 -7.04 10.87 72.68
N THR A 467 -6.21 10.16 73.45
CA THR A 467 -6.52 9.78 74.85
C THR A 467 -6.00 10.76 75.90
N ARG A 468 -5.12 11.71 75.54
CA ARG A 468 -4.60 12.72 76.46
C ARG A 468 -5.39 14.03 76.33
N ARG A 469 -6.01 14.47 77.43
CA ARG A 469 -6.67 15.77 77.53
C ARG A 469 -5.65 16.88 77.27
N SER A 470 -6.01 17.85 76.44
CA SER A 470 -5.15 18.94 75.99
C SER A 470 -4.60 19.74 77.18
N GLU A 471 -3.29 19.71 77.39
CA GLU A 471 -2.57 20.74 78.15
C GLU A 471 -2.12 21.86 77.18
N PRO A 472 -2.07 23.12 77.63
CA PRO A 472 -1.82 24.26 76.77
C PRO A 472 -0.40 24.23 76.19
N ALA A 473 -0.28 24.67 74.94
CA ALA A 473 0.94 24.67 74.16
C ALA A 473 2.05 25.51 74.81
N GLY A 474 3.03 24.84 75.41
CA GLY A 474 4.35 25.43 75.64
C GLY A 474 5.09 25.53 74.31
N GLU A 475 5.64 26.71 74.03
CA GLU A 475 6.41 27.07 72.83
C GLU A 475 7.32 25.95 72.34
N ARG A 476 7.03 25.44 71.14
CA ARG A 476 8.02 24.73 70.34
C ARG A 476 8.60 25.71 69.34
N THR A 477 9.77 26.24 69.69
CA THR A 477 10.68 26.88 68.72
C THR A 477 10.98 25.87 67.60
N PRO A 478 10.78 26.23 66.33
CA PRO A 478 11.18 25.37 65.23
C PRO A 478 12.71 25.35 65.14
N LEU A 479 13.31 24.21 65.45
CA LEU A 479 14.69 23.93 65.08
C LEU A 479 14.74 23.90 63.54
N LEU A 480 15.41 24.90 62.98
CA LEU A 480 15.93 24.90 61.61
C LEU A 480 16.83 23.68 61.42
N LEU A 481 16.39 22.69 60.64
CA LEU A 481 17.25 21.80 59.85
C LEU A 481 16.42 21.04 58.79
#